data_AF-A0A142CXY1-F1
#
_entry.id   AF-A0A142CXY1-F1
#
_cell.length_a   1.000
_cell.length_b   1.000
_cell.length_c   1.000
_cell.angle_alpha   90.00
_cell.angle_beta   90.00
_cell.angle_gamma   90.00
#
_symmetry.space_group_name_H-M   'P 1'
#
loop_
_entity.id
_entity.type
_entity.pdbx_description
1 polymer ?
#
loop_
_entity_poly.entity_id
_entity_poly.type
_entity_poly.pdbx_seq_one_letter_code
_entity_poly.pdbx_strand_id
1 'polypeptide(L)'
;MSFLFCRRGITIERIINTKIVGVTRKNEDGTSRQELIAECYEGEELFLEREPDNEHDPNAISVWNEYGEQLGYINKDLASRLAPQMDKGMRVSCFVTAVTGGYDDKSYGCNIKLILDPHPKEEDNTFINEIKTNTFVYSINNKEPAMDVTNANQDTQIHVVKGSIPQHQNTKGTKKSREKTKFSCLGCGCWVFIIVVIALIMIAIF
;
A
#
# COMPACT_ATOMS: atom_id res chain seq x y z
N MET A 1 3.52 29.52 24.27
CA MET A 1 4.20 28.73 23.22
C MET A 1 3.25 27.60 22.84
N SER A 2 2.34 27.86 21.91
CA SER A 2 1.38 26.87 21.40
C SER A 2 1.45 26.93 19.89
N PHE A 3 2.49 26.31 19.34
CA PHE A 3 2.50 25.93 17.93
C PHE A 3 1.45 24.85 17.74
N LEU A 4 0.39 25.13 16.98
CA LEU A 4 0.32 24.69 15.59
C LEU A 4 -1.07 25.01 15.06
N PHE A 5 -1.13 26.06 14.23
CA PHE A 5 -2.22 26.28 13.30
C PHE A 5 -2.23 25.10 12.31
N CYS A 6 -3.11 24.13 12.50
CA CYS A 6 -3.54 23.24 11.41
C CYS A 6 -4.98 23.61 11.06
N ARG A 7 -5.14 24.60 10.16
CA ARG A 7 -6.44 24.88 9.55
C ARG A 7 -6.69 23.87 8.42
N ARG A 8 -7.45 22.82 8.75
CA ARG A 8 -8.42 22.12 7.89
C ARG A 8 -8.02 21.88 6.43
N GLY A 9 -7.31 20.79 6.18
CA GLY A 9 -7.49 20.00 4.95
C GLY A 9 -8.28 18.75 5.31
N ILE A 10 -9.57 18.71 5.03
CA ILE A 10 -10.35 17.47 5.18
C ILE A 10 -9.90 16.58 4.02
N THR A 11 -8.99 15.64 4.27
CA THR A 11 -8.80 14.50 3.38
C THR A 11 -10.12 13.72 3.42
N ILE A 12 -10.95 13.90 2.39
CA ILE A 12 -12.15 13.08 2.25
C ILE A 12 -11.63 11.71 1.83
N GLU A 13 -11.38 10.83 2.81
CA GLU A 13 -11.10 9.42 2.55
C GLU A 13 -12.26 8.88 1.71
N ARG A 14 -11.97 8.55 0.45
CA ARG A 14 -12.99 8.02 -0.44
C ARG A 14 -13.02 6.51 -0.23
N ILE A 15 -14.13 6.01 0.33
CA ILE A 15 -14.36 4.59 0.48
C ILE A 15 -15.06 4.06 -0.78
N ILE A 16 -14.54 2.99 -1.36
CA ILE A 16 -15.15 2.27 -2.48
C ILE A 16 -15.39 0.83 -2.06
N ASN A 17 -16.66 0.40 -2.01
CA ASN A 17 -17.00 -1.00 -1.84
C ASN A 17 -17.00 -1.72 -3.19
N THR A 18 -16.37 -2.88 -3.26
CA THR A 18 -16.30 -3.70 -4.46
C THR A 18 -16.14 -5.18 -4.07
N LYS A 19 -15.93 -6.05 -5.06
CA LYS A 19 -15.63 -7.46 -4.86
C LYS A 19 -14.38 -7.90 -5.61
N ILE A 20 -13.69 -8.91 -5.09
CA ILE A 20 -12.62 -9.60 -5.80
C ILE A 20 -13.23 -10.39 -6.96
N VAL A 21 -12.63 -10.29 -8.15
CA VAL A 21 -13.00 -11.08 -9.34
C VAL A 21 -11.89 -12.06 -9.71
N GLY A 22 -12.22 -13.05 -10.55
CA GLY A 22 -11.27 -14.09 -10.95
C GLY A 22 -10.96 -15.11 -9.85
N VAL A 23 -11.86 -15.23 -8.87
CA VAL A 23 -11.73 -16.06 -7.67
C VAL A 23 -11.80 -17.57 -7.95
N THR A 24 -12.28 -17.99 -9.12
CA THR A 24 -12.42 -19.40 -9.50
C THR A 24 -11.22 -19.94 -10.28
N ARG A 25 -10.24 -19.09 -10.61
CA ARG A 25 -9.02 -19.50 -11.31
C ARG A 25 -7.98 -20.02 -10.31
N LYS A 26 -7.06 -20.85 -10.78
CA LYS A 26 -5.86 -21.21 -10.03
C LYS A 26 -4.78 -20.15 -10.22
N ASN A 27 -3.91 -20.02 -9.23
CA ASN A 27 -2.69 -19.22 -9.33
C ASN A 27 -1.61 -19.94 -10.15
N GLU A 28 -0.57 -19.22 -10.54
CA GLU A 28 0.56 -19.75 -11.33
C GLU A 28 1.31 -20.88 -10.63
N ASP A 29 1.36 -20.85 -9.30
CA ASP A 29 1.96 -21.90 -8.47
C ASP A 29 1.04 -23.11 -8.25
N GLY A 30 -0.17 -23.09 -8.82
CA GLY A 30 -1.18 -24.14 -8.73
C GLY A 30 -2.12 -24.04 -7.54
N THR A 31 -1.94 -23.06 -6.64
CA THR A 31 -2.82 -22.85 -5.48
C THR A 31 -4.23 -22.46 -5.92
N SER A 32 -5.22 -22.88 -5.12
CA SER A 32 -6.63 -22.61 -5.36
C SER A 32 -7.06 -21.31 -4.70
N ARG A 33 -7.42 -20.29 -5.49
CA ARG A 33 -7.98 -19.04 -4.96
C ARG A 33 -9.24 -19.26 -4.11
N GLN A 34 -10.00 -20.31 -4.40
CA GLN A 34 -11.19 -20.67 -3.62
C GLN A 34 -10.84 -21.16 -2.22
N GLU A 35 -9.76 -21.93 -2.07
CA GLU A 35 -9.28 -22.39 -0.76
C GLU A 35 -8.75 -21.19 0.03
N LEU A 36 -7.97 -20.32 -0.62
CA LEU A 36 -7.44 -19.10 0.01
C LEU A 36 -8.55 -18.15 0.49
N ILE A 37 -9.57 -17.91 -0.34
CA ILE A 37 -10.70 -17.03 0.03
C ILE A 37 -11.56 -17.64 1.15
N ALA A 38 -11.64 -18.96 1.24
CA ALA A 38 -12.37 -19.62 2.32
C ALA A 38 -11.72 -19.39 3.69
N GLU A 39 -10.42 -19.08 3.72
CA GLU A 39 -9.66 -18.77 4.93
C GLU A 39 -9.73 -17.28 5.30
N CYS A 40 -10.20 -16.42 4.40
CA CYS A 40 -10.32 -14.99 4.67
C CYS A 40 -11.40 -14.68 5.72
N TYR A 41 -11.25 -13.53 6.40
CA TYR A 41 -12.20 -13.06 7.40
C TYR A 41 -12.49 -11.55 7.32
N GLU A 42 -13.63 -11.11 7.85
CA GLU A 42 -14.00 -9.70 7.83
C GLU A 42 -12.98 -8.84 8.59
N GLY A 43 -12.56 -7.74 7.98
CA GLY A 43 -11.56 -6.82 8.52
C GLY A 43 -10.12 -7.19 8.19
N GLU A 44 -9.87 -8.35 7.58
CA GLU A 44 -8.54 -8.74 7.10
C GLU A 44 -7.98 -7.71 6.11
N GLU A 45 -6.72 -7.32 6.30
CA GLU A 45 -6.02 -6.42 5.39
C GLU A 45 -5.50 -7.19 4.17
N LEU A 46 -5.72 -6.61 2.99
CA LEU A 46 -5.27 -7.17 1.72
C LEU A 46 -4.35 -6.18 1.01
N PHE A 47 -3.44 -6.72 0.20
CA PHE A 47 -2.45 -5.97 -0.54
C PHE A 47 -2.85 -5.87 -2.01
N LEU A 48 -2.68 -4.68 -2.58
CA LEU A 48 -2.93 -4.40 -3.99
C LEU A 48 -1.62 -4.23 -4.73
N GLU A 49 -1.44 -4.93 -5.84
CA GLU A 49 -0.26 -4.83 -6.70
C GLU A 49 -0.66 -4.48 -8.14
N ARG A 50 0.07 -3.54 -8.74
CA ARG A 50 -0.14 -3.12 -10.12
C ARG A 50 0.56 -4.09 -11.07
N GLU A 51 -0.15 -4.52 -12.12
CA GLU A 51 0.41 -5.34 -13.20
C GLU A 51 0.31 -4.60 -14.54
N PRO A 52 1.16 -3.57 -14.80
CA PRO A 52 1.09 -2.78 -16.04
C PRO A 52 1.42 -3.58 -17.30
N ASP A 53 2.21 -4.65 -17.17
CA ASP A 53 2.63 -5.52 -18.26
C ASP A 53 1.71 -6.75 -18.45
N ASN A 54 0.55 -6.77 -17.80
CA ASN A 54 -0.42 -7.86 -17.93
C ASN A 54 -0.97 -7.93 -19.37
N GLU A 55 -0.87 -9.09 -20.01
CA GLU A 55 -1.25 -9.30 -21.42
C GLU A 55 -2.74 -9.04 -21.72
N HIS A 56 -3.61 -9.13 -20.70
CA HIS A 56 -5.05 -8.98 -20.86
C HIS A 56 -5.55 -7.57 -20.53
N ASP A 57 -4.91 -6.90 -19.57
CA ASP A 57 -5.31 -5.57 -19.13
C ASP A 57 -4.14 -4.81 -18.47
N PRO A 58 -3.58 -3.75 -19.09
CA PRO A 58 -2.51 -2.96 -18.48
C PRO A 58 -2.94 -2.19 -17.21
N ASN A 59 -4.25 -2.09 -16.96
CA ASN A 59 -4.79 -1.52 -15.72
C ASN A 59 -5.01 -2.57 -14.63
N ALA A 60 -4.59 -3.83 -14.82
CA ALA A 60 -4.82 -4.90 -13.86
C ALA A 60 -4.24 -4.57 -12.48
N ILE A 61 -5.04 -4.84 -11.45
CA ILE A 61 -4.65 -4.70 -10.04
C ILE A 61 -4.94 -6.04 -9.36
N SER A 62 -3.90 -6.77 -9.01
CA SER A 62 -4.02 -8.03 -8.28
C SER A 62 -4.20 -7.79 -6.79
N VAL A 63 -4.91 -8.72 -6.14
CA VAL A 63 -5.26 -8.68 -4.72
C VAL A 63 -4.61 -9.88 -4.03
N TRP A 64 -3.87 -9.62 -2.95
CA TRP A 64 -3.03 -10.59 -2.24
C TRP A 64 -3.30 -10.56 -0.74
N ASN A 65 -3.11 -11.70 -0.06
CA ASN A 65 -3.09 -11.78 1.39
C ASN A 65 -1.70 -11.44 1.97
N GLU A 66 -1.56 -11.44 3.29
CA GLU A 66 -0.28 -11.19 3.98
C GLU A 66 0.81 -12.24 3.69
N TYR A 67 0.41 -13.43 3.23
CA TYR A 67 1.31 -14.53 2.91
C TYR A 67 1.88 -14.45 1.49
N GLY A 68 1.46 -13.44 0.70
CA GLY A 68 1.86 -13.28 -0.69
C GLY A 68 1.16 -14.27 -1.62
N GLU A 69 -0.07 -14.68 -1.28
CA GLU A 69 -0.90 -15.54 -2.10
C GLU A 69 -2.01 -14.72 -2.76
N GLN A 70 -2.17 -14.90 -4.07
CA GLN A 70 -3.12 -14.10 -4.84
C GLN A 70 -4.54 -14.64 -4.63
N LEU A 71 -5.46 -13.75 -4.26
CA LEU A 71 -6.89 -14.04 -4.10
C LEU A 71 -7.68 -13.75 -5.39
N GLY A 72 -7.19 -12.82 -6.20
CA GLY A 72 -7.80 -12.47 -7.47
C GLY A 72 -7.42 -11.06 -7.93
N TYR A 73 -8.38 -10.35 -8.50
CA TYR A 73 -8.18 -9.03 -9.10
C TYR A 73 -9.29 -8.05 -8.71
N ILE A 74 -8.99 -6.76 -8.81
CA ILE A 74 -10.01 -5.70 -8.88
C ILE A 74 -10.74 -5.79 -10.21
N ASN A 75 -12.06 -5.58 -10.21
CA ASN A 75 -12.84 -5.57 -11.44
C ASN A 75 -12.31 -4.52 -12.44
N LYS A 76 -12.23 -4.90 -13.72
CA LYS A 76 -11.70 -4.11 -14.84
C LYS A 76 -12.20 -2.65 -14.90
N ASP A 77 -13.49 -2.41 -14.67
CA ASP A 77 -14.06 -1.06 -14.76
C ASP A 77 -13.64 -0.14 -13.60
N LEU A 78 -13.33 -0.73 -12.44
CA LEU A 78 -12.75 -0.01 -11.32
C LEU A 78 -11.24 0.13 -11.50
N ALA A 79 -10.58 -0.92 -11.96
CA ALA A 79 -9.16 -0.96 -12.22
C ALA A 79 -8.74 0.12 -13.23
N SER A 80 -9.49 0.31 -14.32
CA SER A 80 -9.24 1.36 -15.33
C SER A 80 -9.21 2.79 -14.79
N ARG A 81 -9.92 3.05 -13.68
CA ARG A 81 -9.94 4.36 -13.00
C ARG A 81 -8.91 4.45 -11.88
N LEU A 82 -8.66 3.35 -11.19
CA LEU A 82 -7.81 3.31 -10.01
C LEU A 82 -6.33 3.17 -10.38
N ALA A 83 -6.00 2.36 -11.38
CA ALA A 83 -4.63 2.11 -11.82
C ALA A 83 -3.86 3.40 -12.16
N PRO A 84 -4.38 4.31 -13.01
CA PRO A 84 -3.68 5.57 -13.30
C PRO A 84 -3.50 6.48 -12.08
N GLN A 85 -4.33 6.33 -11.04
CA GLN A 85 -4.20 7.08 -9.80
C GLN A 85 -3.13 6.47 -8.90
N MET A 86 -3.10 5.15 -8.78
CA MET A 86 -2.03 4.41 -8.09
C MET A 86 -0.67 4.68 -8.74
N ASP A 87 -0.61 4.70 -10.08
CA ASP A 87 0.60 4.99 -10.84
C ASP A 87 1.10 6.44 -10.61
N LYS A 88 0.22 7.35 -10.20
CA LYS A 88 0.54 8.73 -9.77
C LYS A 88 0.86 8.85 -8.28
N GLY A 89 0.94 7.74 -7.55
CA GLY A 89 1.26 7.70 -6.13
C GLY A 89 0.05 7.79 -5.19
N MET A 90 -1.19 7.64 -5.68
CA MET A 90 -2.35 7.49 -4.78
C MET A 90 -2.18 6.23 -3.94
N ARG A 91 -2.32 6.37 -2.62
CA ARG A 91 -2.32 5.23 -1.70
C ARG A 91 -3.72 4.66 -1.60
N VAL A 92 -3.81 3.33 -1.60
CA VAL A 92 -5.07 2.62 -1.51
C VAL A 92 -4.90 1.48 -0.51
N SER A 93 -5.63 1.54 0.60
CA SER A 93 -5.73 0.43 1.54
C SER A 93 -6.93 -0.45 1.17
N CYS A 94 -6.81 -1.76 1.34
CA CYS A 94 -7.84 -2.74 0.99
C CYS A 94 -8.14 -3.64 2.19
N PHE A 95 -9.42 -3.83 2.49
CA PHE A 95 -9.84 -4.71 3.59
C PHE A 95 -11.02 -5.58 3.17
N VAL A 96 -11.06 -6.82 3.64
CA VAL A 96 -12.23 -7.69 3.50
C VAL A 96 -13.40 -7.11 4.27
N THR A 97 -14.57 -7.05 3.64
CA THR A 97 -15.83 -6.68 4.29
C THR A 97 -16.74 -7.88 4.50
N ALA A 98 -16.73 -8.86 3.59
CA ALA A 98 -17.48 -10.10 3.78
C ALA A 98 -17.01 -11.20 2.83
N VAL A 99 -16.75 -12.38 3.38
CA VAL A 99 -16.68 -13.62 2.59
C VAL A 99 -18.10 -14.16 2.41
N THR A 100 -18.47 -14.52 1.19
CA THR A 100 -19.82 -14.91 0.78
C THR A 100 -19.79 -16.15 -0.10
N GLY A 101 -20.91 -16.85 -0.26
CA GLY A 101 -20.94 -18.10 -1.02
C GLY A 101 -20.36 -19.27 -0.23
N GLY A 102 -19.84 -20.29 -0.93
CA GLY A 102 -19.24 -21.48 -0.29
C GLY A 102 -20.23 -22.53 0.22
N TYR A 103 -21.53 -22.31 0.00
CA TYR A 103 -22.61 -23.26 0.32
C TYR A 103 -23.27 -23.76 -0.96
N ASP A 104 -23.92 -24.92 -0.90
CA ASP A 104 -24.62 -25.56 -2.03
C ASP A 104 -23.76 -25.67 -3.30
N ASP A 105 -22.50 -26.10 -3.15
CA ASP A 105 -21.51 -26.23 -4.23
C ASP A 105 -21.20 -24.92 -4.99
N LYS A 106 -21.54 -23.76 -4.42
CA LYS A 106 -21.23 -22.45 -5.00
C LYS A 106 -19.85 -21.97 -4.60
N SER A 107 -19.18 -21.31 -5.53
CA SER A 107 -17.90 -20.65 -5.27
C SER A 107 -18.01 -19.57 -4.19
N TYR A 108 -16.94 -19.43 -3.41
CA TYR A 108 -16.73 -18.30 -2.53
C TYR A 108 -16.52 -17.02 -3.34
N GLY A 109 -17.13 -15.94 -2.86
CA GLY A 109 -16.87 -14.56 -3.25
C GLY A 109 -16.33 -13.76 -2.07
N CYS A 110 -15.53 -12.74 -2.35
CA CYS A 110 -14.96 -11.87 -1.33
C CYS A 110 -15.29 -10.41 -1.63
N ASN A 111 -16.06 -9.78 -0.75
CA ASN A 111 -16.34 -8.36 -0.79
C ASN A 111 -15.24 -7.61 -0.03
N ILE A 112 -14.83 -6.47 -0.58
CA ILE A 112 -13.74 -5.66 -0.06
C ILE A 112 -14.12 -4.18 -0.06
N LYS A 113 -13.51 -3.41 0.84
CA LYS A 113 -13.53 -1.95 0.85
C LYS A 113 -12.14 -1.43 0.52
N LEU A 114 -12.09 -0.44 -0.36
CA LEU A 114 -10.90 0.32 -0.68
C LEU A 114 -11.00 1.69 0.00
N ILE A 115 -9.95 2.07 0.73
CA ILE A 115 -9.82 3.40 1.33
C ILE A 115 -8.76 4.13 0.52
N LEU A 116 -9.18 5.15 -0.22
CA LEU A 116 -8.31 5.94 -1.09
C LEU A 116 -7.79 7.11 -0.26
N ASP A 117 -6.48 7.13 -0.04
CA ASP A 117 -5.76 8.26 0.52
C ASP A 117 -5.20 9.10 -0.64
N PRO A 118 -5.84 10.23 -0.98
CA PRO A 118 -5.32 11.10 -2.00
C PRO A 118 -3.97 11.62 -1.52
N HIS A 119 -2.91 11.31 -2.27
CA HIS A 119 -1.61 11.91 -2.04
C HIS A 119 -1.79 13.43 -1.96
N PRO A 120 -1.38 14.10 -0.86
CA PRO A 120 -1.35 15.55 -0.84
C PRO A 120 -0.50 15.96 -2.03
N LYS A 121 -1.12 16.67 -2.99
CA LYS A 121 -0.41 17.25 -4.11
C LYS A 121 0.73 18.05 -3.49
N GLU A 122 1.98 17.75 -3.86
CA GLU A 122 3.05 18.69 -3.60
C GLU A 122 2.56 20.05 -4.08
N GLU A 123 2.52 21.01 -3.16
CA GLU A 123 1.98 22.32 -3.41
C GLU A 123 2.66 22.87 -4.67
N ASP A 124 1.89 23.09 -5.75
CA ASP A 124 2.39 23.76 -6.94
C ASP A 124 2.93 25.12 -6.49
N ASN A 125 4.24 25.20 -6.27
CA ASN A 125 5.00 26.42 -5.98
C ASN A 125 4.83 27.49 -7.08
N THR A 126 4.12 27.16 -8.16
CA THR A 126 3.74 28.00 -9.29
C THR A 126 2.84 29.18 -8.86
N PHE A 127 2.02 29.06 -7.81
CA PHE A 127 1.16 30.17 -7.36
C PHE A 127 1.90 31.31 -6.67
N ILE A 128 3.10 31.10 -6.11
CA ILE A 128 3.87 32.16 -5.44
C ILE A 128 4.50 33.11 -6.47
N ASN A 129 4.81 32.65 -7.69
CA ASN A 129 5.50 33.46 -8.69
C ASN A 129 4.55 34.34 -9.50
N GLU A 130 3.29 33.91 -9.69
CA GLU A 130 2.29 34.70 -10.42
C GLU A 130 1.70 35.85 -9.56
N ILE A 131 1.69 35.69 -8.22
CA ILE A 131 1.33 36.77 -7.29
C ILE A 131 2.47 37.81 -7.19
N LYS A 132 3.73 37.40 -7.35
CA LYS A 132 4.89 38.32 -7.35
C LYS A 132 4.98 39.17 -8.61
N THR A 133 4.51 38.70 -9.76
CA THR A 133 4.53 39.48 -11.00
C THR A 133 3.37 40.47 -11.13
N ASN A 134 2.27 40.24 -10.39
CA ASN A 134 1.08 41.12 -10.42
C ASN A 134 0.82 41.90 -9.13
N THR A 135 1.63 41.76 -8.08
CA THR A 135 1.56 42.64 -6.90
C THR A 135 2.58 43.76 -7.04
N PHE A 136 2.06 44.87 -7.54
CA PHE A 136 2.59 46.23 -7.53
C PHE A 136 3.55 46.53 -6.37
N VAL A 137 4.76 46.95 -6.74
CA VAL A 137 5.79 47.54 -5.88
C VAL A 137 5.22 48.74 -5.12
N TYR A 138 5.30 48.73 -3.79
CA TYR A 138 5.48 49.97 -3.02
C TYR A 138 6.85 49.94 -2.35
N SER A 139 7.68 50.87 -2.82
CA SER A 139 8.97 51.28 -2.26
C SER A 139 8.82 51.71 -0.80
N ILE A 140 9.64 51.17 0.10
CA ILE A 140 9.95 51.86 1.36
C ILE A 140 11.33 52.50 1.22
N ASN A 141 11.26 53.81 1.03
CA ASN A 141 12.38 54.71 0.88
C ASN A 141 13.29 54.69 2.12
N ASN A 142 14.60 54.63 1.86
CA ASN A 142 15.66 54.86 2.84
C ASN A 142 15.46 56.17 3.60
N LYS A 143 15.63 56.09 4.94
CA LYS A 143 16.25 57.15 5.74
C LYS A 143 17.20 56.49 6.75
N GLU A 144 18.49 56.54 6.46
CA GLU A 144 19.56 56.35 7.46
C GLU A 144 19.57 57.54 8.45
N PRO A 145 20.28 57.43 9.58
CA PRO A 145 21.65 57.94 9.57
C PRO A 145 22.70 57.09 10.33
N ALA A 146 23.84 56.94 9.65
CA ALA A 146 25.24 57.15 10.10
C ALA A 146 26.00 56.13 10.98
N MET A 147 27.22 55.86 10.48
CA MET A 147 28.53 55.53 11.11
C MET A 147 28.66 54.22 11.92
N ASP A 148 29.51 53.25 11.54
CA ASP A 148 30.98 53.34 11.59
C ASP A 148 31.69 52.42 10.54
N VAL A 149 32.98 52.70 10.36
CA VAL A 149 33.91 52.46 9.26
C VAL A 149 34.59 51.07 9.31
N THR A 150 35.25 50.70 8.20
CA THR A 150 36.34 49.68 8.00
C THR A 150 35.85 48.28 7.58
N ASN A 151 36.42 47.55 6.60
CA ASN A 151 37.68 47.66 5.86
C ASN A 151 37.65 46.82 4.56
N ALA A 152 38.46 47.28 3.60
CA ALA A 152 39.27 46.59 2.59
C ALA A 152 38.96 45.14 2.15
N ASN A 153 38.79 44.97 0.83
CA ASN A 153 39.15 43.75 0.10
C ASN A 153 40.67 43.51 0.19
N GLN A 154 41.09 42.34 0.68
CA GLN A 154 42.39 41.74 0.35
C GLN A 154 42.27 40.21 0.28
N ASP A 155 42.87 39.69 -0.79
CA ASP A 155 43.07 38.31 -1.18
C ASP A 155 43.42 37.34 -0.06
N THR A 156 42.84 36.13 -0.04
CA THR A 156 43.58 34.93 0.36
C THR A 156 43.04 33.63 -0.26
N GLN A 157 43.78 33.16 -1.27
CA GLN A 157 44.20 31.78 -1.62
C GLN A 157 43.34 30.54 -1.24
N ILE A 158 42.86 29.89 -2.31
CA ILE A 158 42.84 28.45 -2.66
C ILE A 158 43.28 27.43 -1.58
N HIS A 159 42.45 26.40 -1.36
CA HIS A 159 42.96 25.03 -1.20
C HIS A 159 42.05 23.98 -1.88
N VAL A 160 42.61 23.31 -2.87
CA VAL A 160 42.03 22.16 -3.59
C VAL A 160 42.22 20.91 -2.74
N VAL A 161 41.14 20.17 -2.49
CA VAL A 161 41.22 18.75 -2.14
C VAL A 161 40.45 17.96 -3.19
N LYS A 162 41.19 17.23 -4.04
CA LYS A 162 40.64 16.14 -4.85
C LYS A 162 40.33 14.98 -3.91
N GLY A 163 39.06 14.65 -3.78
CA GLY A 163 38.56 13.44 -3.12
C GLY A 163 37.65 12.69 -4.08
N SER A 164 37.99 11.43 -4.30
CA SER A 164 37.39 10.43 -5.17
C SER A 164 35.92 10.07 -4.87
N ILE A 165 35.21 9.68 -5.93
CA ILE A 165 33.82 9.17 -6.00
C ILE A 165 33.62 7.88 -5.16
N PRO A 166 32.45 7.65 -4.55
CA PRO A 166 31.54 6.58 -5.02
C PRO A 166 30.05 7.01 -5.00
N GLN A 167 29.32 7.03 -6.11
CA GLN A 167 28.47 5.92 -6.58
C GLN A 167 27.80 5.14 -5.44
N HIS A 168 26.65 5.63 -4.94
CA HIS A 168 25.82 4.84 -4.03
C HIS A 168 24.95 3.89 -4.86
N GLN A 169 25.31 2.62 -4.73
CA GLN A 169 24.75 1.49 -5.44
C GLN A 169 23.33 1.18 -4.97
N ASN A 170 22.53 0.81 -5.95
CA ASN A 170 21.26 0.11 -5.86
C ASN A 170 21.44 -1.23 -5.13
N THR A 171 20.90 -1.36 -3.91
CA THR A 171 20.82 -2.64 -3.21
C THR A 171 19.42 -3.23 -3.37
N LYS A 172 19.38 -4.24 -4.23
CA LYS A 172 18.33 -5.24 -4.39
C LYS A 172 17.90 -5.78 -3.02
N GLY A 173 16.63 -5.56 -2.65
CA GLY A 173 15.98 -6.23 -1.54
C GLY A 173 15.88 -7.73 -1.83
N THR A 174 16.58 -8.52 -1.04
CA THR A 174 16.61 -9.97 -1.11
C THR A 174 15.27 -10.55 -0.67
N LYS A 175 14.61 -11.28 -1.58
CA LYS A 175 13.44 -12.11 -1.28
C LYS A 175 13.85 -13.18 -0.26
N LYS A 176 13.23 -13.17 0.92
CA LYS A 176 13.39 -14.23 1.93
C LYS A 176 12.59 -15.44 1.46
N SER A 177 13.28 -16.41 0.85
CA SER A 177 12.69 -17.69 0.47
C SER A 177 12.27 -18.45 1.72
N ARG A 178 10.99 -18.82 1.83
CA ARG A 178 10.56 -19.82 2.80
C ARG A 178 11.07 -21.18 2.34
N GLU A 179 11.99 -21.74 3.12
CA GLU A 179 12.42 -23.13 3.00
C GLU A 179 11.20 -24.02 3.28
N LYS A 180 10.70 -24.69 2.23
CA LYS A 180 9.58 -25.64 2.33
C LYS A 180 10.11 -26.91 2.99
N THR A 181 10.10 -26.94 4.32
CA THR A 181 10.14 -28.21 5.03
C THR A 181 8.85 -28.96 4.73
N LYS A 182 8.99 -30.02 3.93
CA LYS A 182 7.95 -31.02 3.64
C LYS A 182 7.41 -31.56 4.97
N PHE A 183 6.26 -31.08 5.41
CA PHE A 183 5.41 -31.85 6.29
C PHE A 183 4.42 -32.61 5.42
N SER A 184 4.70 -33.89 5.25
CA SER A 184 3.79 -34.86 4.69
C SER A 184 2.48 -34.86 5.48
N CYS A 185 1.42 -34.58 4.76
CA CYS A 185 0.04 -34.92 5.04
C CYS A 185 -0.07 -36.34 5.65
N LEU A 186 -0.37 -36.40 6.95
CA LEU A 186 -1.15 -37.51 7.51
C LEU A 186 -2.56 -36.96 7.73
N GLY A 187 -3.51 -37.55 7.01
CA GLY A 187 -4.85 -37.03 6.84
C GLY A 187 -5.69 -36.94 8.11
N CYS A 188 -6.90 -36.42 7.90
CA CYS A 188 -8.10 -36.56 8.73
C CYS A 188 -7.98 -37.63 9.84
N GLY A 189 -7.80 -37.19 11.09
CA GLY A 189 -7.74 -38.13 12.21
C GLY A 189 -7.96 -37.56 13.62
N CYS A 190 -8.00 -36.24 13.81
CA CYS A 190 -8.01 -35.68 15.18
C CYS A 190 -9.39 -35.50 15.82
N TRP A 191 -10.50 -35.69 15.09
CA TRP A 191 -11.85 -35.61 15.71
C TRP A 191 -12.40 -36.97 16.15
N VAL A 192 -11.91 -38.08 15.61
CA VAL A 192 -12.39 -39.42 15.99
C VAL A 192 -11.82 -39.86 17.36
N PHE A 193 -10.58 -39.46 17.69
CA PHE A 193 -9.98 -39.79 18.98
C PHE A 193 -10.64 -39.07 20.17
N ILE A 194 -11.13 -37.85 19.99
CA ILE A 194 -11.82 -37.11 21.06
C ILE A 194 -13.16 -37.77 21.39
N ILE A 195 -13.90 -38.24 20.38
CA ILE A 195 -15.19 -38.92 20.61
C ILE A 195 -14.99 -40.29 21.29
N VAL A 196 -13.97 -41.06 20.88
CA VAL A 196 -13.69 -42.38 21.50
C VAL A 196 -13.21 -42.23 22.95
N VAL A 197 -12.39 -41.22 23.26
CA VAL A 197 -11.94 -40.95 24.63
C VAL A 197 -13.11 -40.49 25.51
N ILE A 198 -13.99 -39.62 25.02
CA ILE A 198 -15.19 -39.20 25.77
C ILE A 198 -16.14 -40.38 26.01
N ALA A 199 -16.36 -41.25 25.00
CA ALA A 199 -17.21 -42.42 25.14
C ALA A 199 -16.66 -43.44 26.16
N LEU A 200 -15.35 -43.66 26.20
CA LEU A 200 -14.73 -44.56 27.18
C LEU A 200 -14.76 -44.01 28.61
N ILE A 201 -14.64 -42.68 28.78
CA ILE A 201 -14.78 -42.04 30.10
C ILE A 201 -16.22 -42.13 30.61
N MET A 202 -17.22 -42.02 29.73
CA MET A 202 -18.63 -42.14 30.11
C MET A 202 -19.03 -43.57 30.53
N ILE A 203 -18.39 -44.60 29.98
CA ILE A 203 -18.61 -46.01 30.36
C ILE A 203 -17.96 -46.34 31.71
N ALA A 204 -16.92 -45.61 32.12
CA ALA A 204 -16.22 -45.84 33.40
C ALA A 204 -16.85 -45.13 34.61
N ILE A 205 -17.86 -44.28 34.38
CA ILE A 205 -18.54 -43.47 35.43
C ILE A 205 -19.95 -44.01 35.75
N PHE A 206 -20.41 -45.05 35.03
CA PHE A 206 -21.65 -45.81 35.30
C PHE A 206 -21.31 -47.26 35.64
#